data_AF-A0A3P7MHX0-F1
#
_entry.id   AF-A0A3P7MHX0-F1
#
_cell.length_a   1.000
_cell.length_b   1.000
_cell.length_c   1.000
_cell.angle_alpha   90.00
_cell.angle_beta   90.00
_cell.angle_gamma   90.00
#
_symmetry.space_group_name_H-M   'P 1'
#
loop_
_entity.id
_entity.type
_entity.pdbx_description
1 polymer ?
#
loop_
_entity_poly.entity_id
_entity_poly.type
_entity_poly.pdbx_seq_one_letter_code
_entity_poly.pdbx_strand_id
1 'polypeptide(L)'
;MEQIAKEGDMSNKEGWAMACNSYIYLDRSFDTDATRLNNILDYYARCGFNYQILFYPEGTDKCPLATERSRKYAEKNEFVHYEYLLHPRTTGFVHMIQNMRRANYIDSIYDITIGYNDCIVQSEVDFAAYGVCPKDVRYQVRKIKISELPEDDKGLSQWLINLWKEKEEKLRKFYLMDPKSR
;
A
#
# COMPACT_ATOMS: atom_id res chain seq x y z
N MET A 1 -7.44 9.46 -8.43
CA MET A 1 -6.59 8.56 -7.62
C MET A 1 -6.88 7.17 -8.09
N GLU A 2 -5.89 6.49 -8.62
CA GLU A 2 -6.03 5.12 -9.13
C GLU A 2 -5.33 4.17 -8.18
N GLN A 3 -5.93 3.03 -7.88
CA GLN A 3 -5.44 2.11 -6.86
C GLN A 3 -4.98 0.80 -7.52
N ILE A 4 -4.11 0.00 -6.87
CA ILE A 4 -3.72 -1.31 -7.40
C ILE A 4 -4.55 -2.40 -6.71
N ALA A 5 -5.32 -3.19 -7.48
CA ALA A 5 -6.12 -4.33 -6.99
C ALA A 5 -5.52 -5.67 -7.43
N LYS A 6 -5.96 -6.75 -6.79
CA LYS A 6 -5.59 -8.12 -7.16
C LYS A 6 -6.65 -8.74 -8.05
N GLU A 7 -6.22 -9.52 -9.03
CA GLU A 7 -7.11 -10.16 -10.02
C GLU A 7 -7.98 -11.30 -9.46
N GLY A 8 -7.76 -11.71 -8.20
CA GLY A 8 -8.52 -12.79 -7.54
C GLY A 8 -9.99 -12.46 -7.22
N ASP A 9 -10.52 -11.35 -7.72
CA ASP A 9 -11.85 -10.83 -7.37
C ASP A 9 -12.78 -10.65 -8.58
N MET A 10 -12.36 -11.12 -9.77
CA MET A 10 -13.17 -10.98 -10.99
C MET A 10 -14.37 -11.92 -11.07
N SER A 11 -14.51 -12.89 -10.16
CA SER A 11 -15.66 -13.81 -10.16
C SER A 11 -16.85 -13.30 -9.32
N ASN A 12 -16.70 -12.21 -8.58
CA ASN A 12 -17.75 -11.65 -7.72
C ASN A 12 -18.00 -10.18 -8.06
N LYS A 13 -19.17 -9.69 -7.63
CA LYS A 13 -19.72 -8.35 -7.93
C LYS A 13 -18.76 -7.18 -7.59
N GLU A 14 -17.72 -7.41 -6.81
CA GLU A 14 -16.69 -6.47 -6.36
C GLU A 14 -15.70 -6.07 -7.47
N GLY A 15 -15.40 -6.97 -8.44
CA GLY A 15 -14.48 -6.69 -9.55
C GLY A 15 -14.95 -5.58 -10.49
N TRP A 16 -16.26 -5.42 -10.72
CA TRP A 16 -16.80 -4.36 -11.59
C TRP A 16 -16.67 -2.97 -10.97
N ALA A 17 -16.90 -2.85 -9.66
CA ALA A 17 -16.82 -1.56 -8.97
C ALA A 17 -15.38 -1.04 -8.92
N MET A 18 -14.40 -1.92 -8.73
CA MET A 18 -12.98 -1.57 -8.78
C MET A 18 -12.50 -1.26 -10.22
N ALA A 19 -13.04 -1.92 -11.25
CA ALA A 19 -12.74 -1.60 -12.64
C ALA A 19 -13.25 -0.20 -13.02
N CYS A 20 -14.43 0.20 -12.53
CA CYS A 20 -14.95 1.55 -12.69
C CYS A 20 -14.12 2.62 -11.96
N ASN A 21 -13.31 2.24 -10.96
CA ASN A 21 -12.40 3.13 -10.23
C ASN A 21 -10.96 3.11 -10.79
N SER A 22 -10.77 2.60 -12.01
CA SER A 22 -9.47 2.53 -12.70
C SER A 22 -8.39 1.81 -11.89
N TYR A 23 -8.75 0.72 -11.19
CA TYR A 23 -7.74 -0.05 -10.48
C TYR A 23 -6.80 -0.76 -11.46
N ILE A 24 -5.50 -0.75 -11.16
CA ILE A 24 -4.51 -1.56 -11.87
C ILE A 24 -4.54 -2.96 -11.26
N TYR A 25 -5.08 -3.92 -12.00
CA TYR A 25 -5.12 -5.31 -11.57
C TYR A 25 -3.80 -6.02 -11.84
N LEU A 26 -3.29 -6.71 -10.82
CA LEU A 26 -2.09 -7.53 -10.90
C LEU A 26 -2.42 -9.02 -10.68
N ASP A 27 -1.79 -9.87 -11.50
CA ASP A 27 -1.96 -11.32 -11.56
C ASP A 27 -1.14 -12.04 -10.47
N ARG A 28 -0.31 -11.28 -9.73
CA ARG A 28 0.66 -11.77 -8.75
C ARG A 28 1.78 -12.59 -9.41
N SER A 29 2.04 -12.33 -10.69
CA SER A 29 3.15 -12.88 -11.47
C SER A 29 3.95 -11.73 -12.04
N PHE A 30 5.20 -11.59 -11.58
CA PHE A 30 5.99 -10.41 -11.92
C PHE A 30 6.18 -10.25 -13.43
N ASP A 31 6.32 -11.33 -14.19
CA ASP A 31 6.59 -11.26 -15.63
C ASP A 31 5.41 -10.65 -16.42
N THR A 32 4.17 -11.02 -16.05
CA THR A 32 2.96 -10.45 -16.68
C THR A 32 2.69 -9.05 -16.15
N ASP A 33 2.80 -8.88 -14.83
CA ASP A 33 2.53 -7.63 -14.12
C ASP A 33 3.48 -6.50 -14.51
N ALA A 34 4.78 -6.80 -14.72
CA ALA A 34 5.78 -5.82 -15.13
C ALA A 34 5.43 -5.19 -16.47
N THR A 35 5.06 -6.01 -17.46
CA THR A 35 4.67 -5.51 -18.79
C THR A 35 3.43 -4.64 -18.72
N ARG A 36 2.43 -5.06 -17.93
CA ARG A 36 1.19 -4.30 -17.72
C ARG A 36 1.47 -2.95 -17.04
N LEU A 37 2.25 -2.95 -15.97
CA LEU A 37 2.66 -1.73 -15.27
C LEU A 37 3.41 -0.78 -16.19
N ASN A 38 4.35 -1.27 -16.99
CA ASN A 38 5.09 -0.45 -17.97
C ASN A 38 4.13 0.26 -18.94
N ASN A 39 3.22 -0.48 -19.55
CA ASN A 39 2.28 0.08 -20.52
C ASN A 39 1.39 1.18 -19.91
N ILE A 40 0.93 0.97 -18.67
CA ILE A 40 0.07 1.93 -17.96
C ILE A 40 0.86 3.18 -17.57
N LEU A 41 2.06 3.02 -17.01
CA LEU A 41 2.92 4.14 -16.63
C LEU A 41 3.37 4.96 -17.83
N ASP A 42 3.72 4.30 -18.93
CA ASP A 42 4.07 4.96 -20.19
C ASP A 42 2.87 5.72 -20.78
N TYR A 43 1.66 5.15 -20.68
CA TYR A 43 0.45 5.84 -21.09
C TYR A 43 0.23 7.12 -20.28
N TYR A 44 0.30 7.06 -18.94
CA TYR A 44 0.13 8.24 -18.10
C TYR A 44 1.20 9.31 -18.32
N ALA A 45 2.46 8.90 -18.51
CA ALA A 45 3.53 9.83 -18.84
C ALA A 45 3.27 10.56 -20.17
N ARG A 46 2.71 9.88 -21.17
CA ARG A 46 2.40 10.46 -22.49
C ARG A 46 1.14 11.33 -22.51
N CYS A 47 0.19 11.07 -21.62
CA CYS A 47 -1.05 11.85 -21.53
C CYS A 47 -0.82 13.32 -21.14
N GLY A 48 0.32 13.65 -20.53
CA GLY A 48 0.68 15.03 -20.18
C GLY A 48 -0.12 15.61 -19.00
N PHE A 49 -0.87 14.78 -18.27
CA PHE A 49 -1.56 15.16 -17.04
C PHE A 49 -0.83 14.62 -15.80
N ASN A 50 -1.07 15.25 -14.65
CA ASN A 50 -0.49 14.87 -13.37
C ASN A 50 -1.36 13.79 -12.68
N TYR A 51 -1.29 12.53 -13.14
CA TYR A 51 -1.96 11.41 -12.47
C TYR A 51 -1.24 11.00 -11.18
N GLN A 52 -2.03 10.62 -10.17
CA GLN A 52 -1.55 10.10 -8.89
C GLN A 52 -1.98 8.64 -8.74
N ILE A 53 -1.01 7.78 -8.43
CA ILE A 53 -1.20 6.36 -8.17
C ILE A 53 -1.17 6.12 -6.66
N LEU A 54 -2.21 5.49 -6.16
CA LEU A 54 -2.30 4.98 -4.80
C LEU A 54 -1.83 3.52 -4.78
N PHE A 55 -0.90 3.23 -3.89
CA PHE A 55 -0.17 1.97 -3.90
C PHE A 55 -0.16 1.32 -2.51
N TYR A 56 -0.58 0.06 -2.44
CA TYR A 56 -0.59 -0.77 -1.25
C TYR A 56 0.43 -1.91 -1.40
N PRO A 57 1.67 -1.77 -0.90
CA PRO A 57 2.70 -2.80 -1.08
C PRO A 57 2.43 -4.09 -0.32
N GLU A 58 1.56 -4.09 0.70
CA GLU A 58 1.05 -5.32 1.32
C GLU A 58 0.27 -6.17 0.31
N GLY A 59 -0.37 -5.47 -0.63
CA GLY A 59 -1.21 -5.98 -1.69
C GLY A 59 -2.51 -6.61 -1.20
N THR A 60 -2.83 -6.63 0.10
CA THR A 60 -4.06 -7.24 0.61
C THR A 60 -4.45 -6.62 1.92
N ASP A 61 -5.74 -6.69 2.24
CA ASP A 61 -6.22 -6.28 3.55
C ASP A 61 -5.79 -7.25 4.65
N LYS A 62 -5.64 -6.69 5.84
CA LYS A 62 -5.24 -7.44 7.03
C LYS A 62 -6.41 -8.30 7.52
N CYS A 63 -6.40 -9.56 7.12
CA CYS A 63 -7.24 -10.61 7.71
C CYS A 63 -6.38 -11.63 8.49
N PRO A 64 -6.98 -12.53 9.30
CA PRO A 64 -6.23 -13.55 10.03
C PRO A 64 -5.31 -14.39 9.13
N LEU A 65 -5.80 -14.77 7.94
CA LEU A 65 -5.02 -15.53 6.95
C LEU A 65 -3.84 -14.73 6.39
N ALA A 66 -4.04 -13.46 6.07
CA ALA A 66 -2.98 -12.58 5.57
C ALA A 66 -1.93 -12.29 6.66
N THR A 67 -2.37 -12.12 7.91
CA THR A 67 -1.50 -11.93 9.08
C THR A 67 -0.60 -13.15 9.29
N GLU A 68 -1.14 -14.36 9.21
CA GLU A 68 -0.34 -15.59 9.33
C GLU A 68 0.65 -15.75 8.17
N ARG A 69 0.26 -15.41 6.93
CA ARG A 69 1.19 -15.40 5.79
C ARG A 69 2.31 -14.37 5.97
N SER A 70 2.00 -13.21 6.51
CA SER A 70 2.98 -12.17 6.86
C SER A 70 3.92 -12.65 7.96
N ARG A 71 3.41 -13.34 8.98
CA ARG A 71 4.20 -13.96 10.06
C ARG A 71 5.21 -14.97 9.53
N LYS A 72 4.76 -15.93 8.71
CA LYS A 72 5.65 -16.92 8.08
C LYS A 72 6.70 -16.29 7.18
N TYR A 73 6.33 -15.21 6.47
CA TYR A 73 7.30 -14.46 5.68
C TYR A 73 8.35 -13.78 6.57
N ALA A 74 7.94 -13.20 7.70
CA ALA A 74 8.84 -12.59 8.67
C ALA A 74 9.83 -13.62 9.22
N GLU A 75 9.33 -14.79 9.68
CA GLU A 75 10.15 -15.88 10.21
C GLU A 75 11.19 -16.37 9.20
N LYS A 76 10.79 -16.56 7.94
CA LYS A 76 11.70 -17.03 6.88
C LYS A 76 12.84 -16.04 6.58
N ASN A 77 12.62 -14.75 6.78
CA ASN A 77 13.58 -13.69 6.46
C ASN A 77 14.20 -13.07 7.72
N GLU A 78 13.97 -13.67 8.89
CA GLU A 78 14.46 -13.17 10.20
C GLU A 78 14.03 -11.72 10.48
N PHE A 79 12.84 -11.34 10.02
CA PHE A 79 12.25 -10.03 10.30
C PHE A 79 11.43 -10.04 11.58
N VAL A 80 11.34 -8.88 12.21
CA VAL A 80 10.47 -8.65 13.38
C VAL A 80 9.01 -8.81 12.95
N HIS A 81 8.20 -9.47 13.77
CA HIS A 81 6.77 -9.60 13.53
C HIS A 81 6.05 -8.25 13.67
N TYR A 82 5.16 -7.95 12.74
CA TYR A 82 4.29 -6.78 12.78
C TYR A 82 2.91 -7.16 13.32
N GLU A 83 2.42 -6.38 14.28
CA GLU A 83 1.11 -6.52 14.92
C GLU A 83 0.04 -5.73 14.16
N TYR A 84 0.38 -4.50 13.73
CA TYR A 84 -0.57 -3.56 13.13
C TYR A 84 -0.56 -3.59 11.60
N LEU A 85 0.60 -3.85 10.98
CA LEU A 85 0.78 -3.88 9.53
C LEU A 85 1.11 -5.28 9.00
N LEU A 86 1.02 -5.44 7.67
CA LEU A 86 1.59 -6.59 6.96
C LEU A 86 2.95 -6.18 6.36
N HIS A 87 3.85 -7.13 6.16
CA HIS A 87 5.12 -6.83 5.51
C HIS A 87 4.91 -6.44 4.03
N PRO A 88 5.61 -5.39 3.55
CA PRO A 88 5.47 -4.93 2.18
C PRO A 88 6.14 -5.90 1.18
N ARG A 89 5.59 -5.97 -0.03
CA ARG A 89 6.23 -6.59 -1.18
C ARG A 89 7.01 -5.52 -1.95
N THR A 90 8.33 -5.70 -2.03
CA THR A 90 9.23 -4.69 -2.59
C THR A 90 9.32 -4.72 -4.12
N THR A 91 9.18 -5.89 -4.74
CA THR A 91 9.45 -6.07 -6.18
C THR A 91 8.63 -5.12 -7.07
N GLY A 92 7.31 -5.05 -6.85
CA GLY A 92 6.44 -4.16 -7.63
C GLY A 92 6.71 -2.69 -7.37
N PHE A 93 7.03 -2.32 -6.13
CA PHE A 93 7.40 -0.95 -5.75
C PHE A 93 8.67 -0.50 -6.49
N VAL A 94 9.73 -1.31 -6.42
CA VAL A 94 11.01 -1.03 -7.07
C VAL A 94 10.80 -0.85 -8.57
N HIS A 95 10.09 -1.80 -9.20
CA HIS A 95 9.82 -1.74 -10.63
C HIS A 95 9.04 -0.47 -11.02
N MET A 96 7.99 -0.12 -10.27
CA MET A 96 7.19 1.07 -10.51
C MET A 96 8.02 2.36 -10.40
N ILE A 97 8.81 2.50 -9.32
CA ILE A 97 9.65 3.68 -9.11
C ILE A 97 10.70 3.84 -10.21
N GLN A 98 11.38 2.76 -10.59
CA GLN A 98 12.40 2.82 -11.65
C GLN A 98 11.80 3.23 -13.00
N ASN A 99 10.63 2.71 -13.35
CA ASN A 99 9.95 3.10 -14.58
C ASN A 99 9.49 4.56 -14.55
N MET A 100 8.89 5.01 -13.43
CA MET A 100 8.47 6.40 -13.29
C MET A 100 9.66 7.38 -13.34
N ARG A 101 10.81 7.01 -12.77
CA ARG A 101 12.06 7.79 -12.89
C ARG A 101 12.53 7.88 -14.34
N ARG A 102 12.57 6.75 -15.05
CA ARG A 102 12.94 6.70 -16.48
C ARG A 102 12.04 7.55 -17.36
N ALA A 103 10.73 7.57 -17.06
CA ALA A 103 9.75 8.37 -17.78
C ALA A 103 9.73 9.85 -17.33
N ASN A 104 10.56 10.25 -16.36
CA ASN A 104 10.57 11.57 -15.72
C ASN A 104 9.17 12.02 -15.27
N TYR A 105 8.42 11.09 -14.68
CA TYR A 105 7.00 11.25 -14.38
C TYR A 105 6.71 11.47 -12.88
N ILE A 106 7.65 11.09 -12.00
CA ILE A 106 7.48 11.18 -10.55
C ILE A 106 8.40 12.26 -9.94
N ASP A 107 7.81 13.14 -9.13
CA ASP A 107 8.54 14.13 -8.32
C ASP A 107 8.63 13.71 -6.85
N SER A 108 7.56 13.16 -6.29
CA SER A 108 7.43 12.89 -4.86
C SER A 108 6.50 11.72 -4.56
N ILE A 109 6.75 11.05 -3.44
CA ILE A 109 5.89 10.03 -2.83
C ILE A 109 5.20 10.62 -1.61
N TYR A 110 3.90 10.42 -1.49
CA TYR A 110 3.15 10.75 -0.28
C TYR A 110 3.00 9.50 0.57
N ASP A 111 3.70 9.51 1.69
CA ASP A 111 3.59 8.49 2.72
C ASP A 111 2.40 8.81 3.64
N ILE A 112 1.37 7.97 3.59
CA ILE A 112 0.16 8.12 4.39
C ILE A 112 0.09 6.97 5.41
N THR A 113 -0.17 7.30 6.67
CA THR A 113 -0.47 6.36 7.75
C THR A 113 -1.75 6.82 8.44
N ILE A 114 -2.67 5.90 8.65
CA ILE A 114 -3.98 6.17 9.24
C ILE A 114 -4.09 5.38 10.55
N GLY A 115 -4.39 6.09 11.64
CA GLY A 115 -4.70 5.50 12.94
C GLY A 115 -6.16 5.71 13.29
N TYR A 116 -6.82 4.65 13.78
CA TYR A 116 -8.23 4.70 14.19
C TYR A 116 -8.32 4.66 15.71
N ASN A 117 -8.94 5.67 16.34
CA ASN A 117 -8.94 5.75 17.80
C ASN A 117 -9.88 4.74 18.47
N ASP A 118 -11.05 4.51 17.86
CA ASP A 118 -12.16 3.84 18.53
C ASP A 118 -12.45 2.45 17.98
N CYS A 119 -12.51 2.31 16.65
CA CYS A 119 -12.78 1.05 15.99
C CYS A 119 -12.01 0.94 14.66
N ILE A 120 -11.41 -0.23 14.45
CA ILE A 120 -10.87 -0.60 13.14
C ILE A 120 -12.02 -1.31 12.42
N VAL A 121 -12.67 -0.60 11.50
CA VAL A 121 -13.73 -1.19 10.68
C VAL A 121 -13.07 -2.03 9.61
N GLN A 122 -13.15 -3.36 9.75
CA GLN A 122 -12.56 -4.31 8.80
C GLN A 122 -13.58 -4.83 7.77
N SER A 123 -14.86 -4.49 7.92
CA SER A 123 -15.95 -4.97 7.07
C SER A 123 -16.81 -3.81 6.59
N GLU A 124 -16.99 -3.69 5.28
CA GLU A 124 -17.90 -2.72 4.67
C GLU A 124 -19.35 -2.96 5.10
N VAL A 125 -19.70 -4.21 5.44
CA VAL A 125 -21.02 -4.57 5.98
C VAL A 125 -21.22 -3.95 7.36
N ASP A 126 -20.18 -3.90 8.20
CA ASP A 126 -20.29 -3.31 9.53
C ASP A 126 -20.51 -1.80 9.47
N PHE A 127 -19.90 -1.15 8.48
CA PHE A 127 -20.15 0.24 8.19
C PHE A 127 -21.57 0.47 7.64
N ALA A 128 -21.95 -0.24 6.58
CA ALA A 128 -23.19 0.01 5.85
C ALA A 128 -24.46 -0.46 6.59
N ALA A 129 -24.39 -1.58 7.32
CA ALA A 129 -25.54 -2.17 8.00
C ALA A 129 -25.64 -1.78 9.48
N TYR A 130 -24.50 -1.62 10.16
CA TYR A 130 -24.48 -1.35 11.62
C TYR A 130 -24.03 0.07 11.97
N GLY A 131 -23.67 0.90 10.98
CA GLY A 131 -23.26 2.30 11.20
C GLY A 131 -21.98 2.42 12.04
N VAL A 132 -21.17 1.37 12.09
CA VAL A 132 -19.92 1.37 12.85
C VAL A 132 -18.93 2.23 12.07
N CYS A 133 -18.74 3.46 12.52
CA CYS A 133 -17.78 4.40 11.97
C CYS A 133 -16.84 4.87 13.08
N PRO A 134 -15.52 4.92 12.84
CA PRO A 134 -14.59 5.52 13.79
C PRO A 134 -14.97 6.99 13.98
N LYS A 135 -15.11 7.43 15.25
CA LYS A 135 -15.47 8.82 15.54
C LYS A 135 -14.26 9.72 15.33
N ASP A 136 -13.07 9.20 15.68
CA ASP A 136 -11.81 9.88 15.49
C ASP A 136 -10.84 9.07 14.61
N VAL A 137 -10.40 9.71 13.51
CA VAL A 137 -9.40 9.18 12.57
C VAL A 137 -8.24 10.15 12.49
N ARG A 138 -7.02 9.65 12.65
CA ARG A 138 -5.80 10.45 12.55
C ARG A 138 -5.01 10.10 11.31
N TYR A 139 -4.72 11.13 10.52
CA TYR A 139 -3.91 11.03 9.31
C TYR A 139 -2.51 11.59 9.58
N GLN A 140 -1.51 10.77 9.33
CA GLN A 140 -0.13 11.23 9.20
C GLN A 140 0.25 11.18 7.73
N VAL A 141 0.51 12.35 7.14
CA VAL A 141 0.92 12.50 5.75
C VAL A 141 2.32 13.11 5.71
N ARG A 142 3.25 12.46 5.02
CA ARG A 142 4.61 12.95 4.79
C ARG A 142 4.90 12.95 3.29
N LYS A 143 5.32 14.10 2.76
CA LYS A 143 5.84 14.21 1.39
C LYS A 143 7.33 13.85 1.40
N ILE A 144 7.73 12.93 0.51
CA ILE A 144 9.11 12.46 0.35
C ILE A 144 9.50 12.73 -1.09
N LYS A 145 10.56 13.51 -1.35
CA LYS A 145 11.00 13.76 -2.73
C LYS A 145 11.65 12.52 -3.31
N ILE A 146 11.50 12.32 -4.62
CA ILE A 146 12.13 11.17 -5.29
C ILE A 146 13.66 11.18 -5.19
N SER A 147 14.25 12.37 -5.05
CA SER A 147 15.69 12.58 -4.84
C SER A 147 16.20 12.10 -3.48
N GLU A 148 15.31 11.86 -2.51
CA GLU A 148 15.67 11.32 -1.19
C GLU A 148 15.70 9.79 -1.17
N LEU A 149 15.15 9.15 -2.21
CA LEU A 149 15.12 7.69 -2.32
C LEU A 149 16.42 7.16 -2.94
N PRO A 150 16.89 5.97 -2.54
CA PRO A 150 18.01 5.30 -3.20
C PRO A 150 17.79 5.11 -4.70
N GLU A 151 18.86 5.11 -5.49
CA GLU A 151 18.79 4.91 -6.95
C GLU A 151 18.80 3.43 -7.34
N ASP A 152 19.38 2.57 -6.49
CA ASP A 152 19.52 1.14 -6.77
C ASP A 152 18.32 0.31 -6.26
N ASP A 153 18.02 -0.79 -6.94
CA ASP A 153 16.88 -1.67 -6.65
C ASP A 153 16.92 -2.25 -5.24
N LYS A 154 18.12 -2.58 -4.74
CA LYS A 154 18.31 -3.13 -3.39
C LYS A 154 18.07 -2.06 -2.34
N GLY A 155 18.59 -0.86 -2.56
CA GLY A 155 18.37 0.33 -1.73
C GLY A 155 16.90 0.69 -1.65
N LEU A 156 16.18 0.72 -2.77
CA LEU A 156 14.73 0.96 -2.80
C LEU A 156 13.95 -0.11 -2.03
N SER A 157 14.31 -1.38 -2.20
CA SER A 157 13.69 -2.48 -1.46
C SER A 157 13.88 -2.30 0.05
N GLN A 158 15.12 -2.03 0.49
CA GLN A 158 15.44 -1.85 1.89
C GLN A 158 14.78 -0.60 2.49
N TRP A 159 14.72 0.48 1.70
CA TRP A 159 14.03 1.71 2.08
C TRP A 159 12.56 1.44 2.38
N LEU A 160 11.85 0.68 1.52
CA LEU A 160 10.45 0.35 1.74
C LEU A 160 10.25 -0.51 3.00
N ILE A 161 11.13 -1.50 3.23
CA ILE A 161 11.08 -2.33 4.44
C ILE A 161 11.28 -1.48 5.70
N ASN A 162 12.26 -0.57 5.69
CA ASN A 162 12.53 0.32 6.81
C ASN A 162 11.37 1.28 7.06
N LEU A 163 10.77 1.82 6.00
CA LEU A 163 9.60 2.68 6.07
C LEU A 163 8.43 1.96 6.76
N TRP A 164 8.16 0.71 6.39
CA TRP A 164 7.11 -0.09 7.03
C TRP A 164 7.41 -0.39 8.50
N LYS A 165 8.67 -0.67 8.83
CA LYS A 165 9.11 -0.85 10.23
C LYS A 165 8.86 0.41 11.07
N GLU A 166 9.14 1.59 10.52
CA GLU A 166 8.84 2.86 11.18
C GLU A 166 7.34 3.07 11.40
N LYS A 167 6.52 2.74 10.40
CA LYS A 167 5.05 2.84 10.52
C LYS A 167 4.50 1.92 11.59
N GLU A 168 4.99 0.68 11.64
CA GLU A 168 4.61 -0.29 12.67
C GLU A 168 4.92 0.25 14.07
N GLU A 169 6.10 0.83 14.28
CA GLU A 169 6.50 1.45 15.53
C GLU A 169 5.60 2.64 15.90
N LYS A 170 5.29 3.50 14.92
CA LYS A 170 4.40 4.65 15.13
C LYS A 170 3.00 4.23 15.52
N LEU A 171 2.44 3.23 14.83
CA LEU A 171 1.12 2.69 15.14
C LEU A 171 1.10 2.05 16.53
N ARG A 172 2.13 1.27 16.87
CA ARG A 172 2.25 0.70 18.21
C ARG A 172 2.30 1.77 19.30
N LYS A 173 3.09 2.83 19.12
CA LYS A 173 3.09 3.98 20.05
C LYS A 173 1.73 4.65 20.13
N PHE A 174 1.08 4.86 19.00
CA PHE A 174 -0.26 5.46 18.93
C PHE A 174 -1.31 4.64 19.70
N TYR A 175 -1.32 3.31 19.53
CA TYR A 175 -2.25 2.44 20.25
C TYR A 175 -1.89 2.20 21.72
N LEU A 176 -0.64 2.40 22.11
CA LEU A 176 -0.23 2.37 23.53
C LEU A 176 -0.56 3.67 24.29
N MET A 177 -0.76 4.79 23.61
CA MET A 177 -1.20 6.05 24.24
C MET A 177 -2.62 5.91 24.80
N ASP A 178 -2.90 6.64 25.90
CA ASP A 178 -4.24 6.66 26.49
C ASP A 178 -5.25 7.22 25.47
N PRO A 179 -6.42 6.58 25.27
CA PRO A 179 -7.40 6.99 24.27
C PRO A 179 -7.80 8.47 24.30
N LYS A 180 -7.73 9.15 25.46
CA LYS A 180 -8.04 10.59 25.56
C LYS A 180 -6.90 11.51 25.11
N SER A 181 -5.69 10.97 25.02
CA SER A 181 -4.46 11.68 24.61
C SER A 181 -3.98 11.30 23.21
N ARG A 182 -4.58 10.27 22.61
CA ARG A 182 -4.28 9.79 21.28
C ARG A 182 -4.57 10.80 20.23
#